data_AF-A0A2V8RQN2-F1
#
_entry.id   AF-A0A2V8RQN2-F1
#
_cell.length_a   1.000
_cell.length_b   1.000
_cell.length_c   1.000
_cell.angle_alpha   90.00
_cell.angle_beta   90.00
_cell.angle_gamma   90.00
#
_symmetry.space_group_name_H-M   'P 1'
#
loop_
_entity.id
_entity.type
_entity.pdbx_description
1 polymer ?
#
loop_
_entity_poly.entity_id
_entity_poly.type
_entity_poly.pdbx_seq_one_letter_code
_entity_poly.pdbx_strand_id
1 'polypeptide(L)'
;MNSKLETPNVNLTNGELIRGLGLIAAIAVNVANVIGTGVFLKARVMTCNVGTPGKALAVWLVAGLLSLAGALTYAELVAMMPRAAGEYGIMRDAYGRPWGFIYGWTQFAIARSASAAALAVGFAIFLNALLKGGLNQTFFTLPYLNVPFGRLQLVALAAIALTVLINCAAINFSGGVATFLTSIKVLLLIAVGLGAFFYSGGDWSHLSQANLGGTCEGVAITTGGLAGFAAAMLGALWAYDGWNNITFLAGEVKNPERNLPLGLIIS
;
A
#
# COMPACT_ATOMS: atom_id res chain seq x y z
N MET A 1 -5.51 56.12 -12.33
CA MET A 1 -5.20 54.76 -12.82
C MET A 1 -4.27 54.10 -11.82
N ASN A 2 -4.85 53.50 -10.77
CA ASN A 2 -4.13 52.79 -9.69
C ASN A 2 -5.15 51.86 -9.01
N SER A 3 -5.47 50.73 -9.63
CA SER A 3 -6.16 49.65 -8.93
C SER A 3 -5.10 48.73 -8.32
N LYS A 4 -4.75 48.99 -7.06
CA LYS A 4 -4.07 48.00 -6.24
C LYS A 4 -5.01 46.79 -6.14
N LEU A 5 -4.58 45.67 -6.72
CA LEU A 5 -5.19 44.36 -6.50
C LEU A 5 -4.99 44.03 -5.02
N GLU A 6 -6.04 44.19 -4.23
CA GLU A 6 -6.11 43.68 -2.87
C GLU A 6 -6.09 42.15 -2.96
N THR A 7 -4.94 41.56 -2.69
CA THR A 7 -4.85 40.14 -2.36
C THR A 7 -5.62 39.92 -1.07
N PRO A 8 -6.57 38.98 -1.02
CA PRO A 8 -7.33 38.72 0.20
C PRO A 8 -6.36 38.28 1.29
N ASN A 9 -6.28 39.06 2.36
CA ASN A 9 -5.57 38.71 3.58
C ASN A 9 -6.27 37.49 4.19
N VAL A 10 -5.76 36.30 3.88
CA VAL A 10 -6.11 35.08 4.60
C VAL A 10 -5.49 35.23 5.99
N ASN A 11 -6.29 35.69 6.94
CA ASN A 11 -5.97 35.61 8.36
C ASN A 11 -5.85 34.12 8.72
N LEU A 12 -4.62 33.60 8.74
CA LEU A 12 -4.28 32.27 9.27
C LEU A 12 -4.40 32.31 10.80
N THR A 13 -5.62 32.48 11.32
CA THR A 13 -5.92 32.31 12.73
C THR A 13 -6.23 30.83 12.96
N ASN A 14 -5.31 30.15 13.66
CA ASN A 14 -5.24 28.71 13.96
C ASN A 14 -4.65 27.86 12.83
N GLY A 15 -3.78 26.90 13.18
CA GLY A 15 -3.07 26.00 12.26
C GLY A 15 -3.96 25.01 11.52
N GLU A 16 -5.00 25.50 10.85
CA GLU A 16 -5.88 24.75 9.98
C GLU A 16 -5.20 24.48 8.64
N LEU A 17 -5.31 23.23 8.17
CA LEU A 17 -4.75 22.79 6.90
C LEU A 17 -5.49 23.45 5.72
N ILE A 18 -4.75 23.84 4.68
CA ILE A 18 -5.33 24.45 3.48
C ILE A 18 -6.15 23.39 2.75
N ARG A 19 -7.45 23.68 2.56
CA ARG A 19 -8.40 22.84 1.82
C ARG A 19 -8.14 22.92 0.30
N GLY A 20 -7.05 22.30 -0.16
CA GLY A 20 -6.59 22.33 -1.55
C GLY A 20 -7.08 21.19 -2.44
N LEU A 21 -7.32 20.01 -1.88
CA LEU A 21 -7.56 18.77 -2.63
C LEU A 21 -9.03 18.63 -3.04
N GLY A 22 -9.31 18.67 -4.35
CA GLY A 22 -10.63 18.35 -4.90
C GLY A 22 -10.88 16.84 -5.00
N LEU A 23 -12.08 16.43 -5.43
CA LEU A 23 -12.47 15.02 -5.56
C LEU A 23 -11.51 14.19 -6.45
N ILE A 24 -11.11 14.73 -7.61
CA ILE A 24 -10.22 14.01 -8.54
C ILE A 24 -8.85 13.78 -7.88
N ALA A 25 -8.33 14.79 -7.17
CA ALA A 25 -7.06 14.67 -6.45
C ALA A 25 -7.17 13.66 -5.30
N ALA A 26 -8.30 13.67 -4.56
CA ALA A 26 -8.62 12.69 -3.54
C ALA A 26 -8.64 11.25 -4.10
N ILE A 27 -9.34 11.00 -5.20
CA ILE A 27 -9.37 9.69 -5.88
C ILE A 27 -7.96 9.30 -6.32
N ALA A 28 -7.25 10.18 -7.02
CA ALA A 28 -5.91 9.89 -7.55
C ALA A 28 -4.92 9.54 -6.43
N VAL A 29 -4.94 10.28 -5.31
CA VAL A 29 -4.12 9.98 -4.14
C VAL A 29 -4.49 8.64 -3.54
N ASN A 30 -5.79 8.31 -3.43
CA ASN A 30 -6.19 7.02 -2.86
C ASN A 30 -5.79 5.84 -3.75
N VAL A 31 -6.02 5.94 -5.06
CA VAL A 31 -5.58 4.94 -6.05
C VAL A 31 -4.06 4.76 -5.99
N ALA A 32 -3.30 5.86 -5.92
CA ALA A 32 -1.84 5.79 -5.79
C ALA A 32 -1.38 5.12 -4.48
N ASN A 33 -2.14 5.27 -3.39
CA ASN A 33 -1.85 4.63 -2.11
C ASN A 33 -2.17 3.13 -2.12
N VAL A 34 -3.31 2.74 -2.72
CA VAL A 34 -3.75 1.33 -2.82
C VAL A 34 -2.89 0.54 -3.79
N ILE A 35 -2.52 1.13 -4.94
CA ILE A 35 -1.67 0.47 -5.95
C ILE A 35 -0.22 0.43 -5.45
N GLY A 36 0.05 -0.59 -4.64
CA GLY A 36 1.33 -0.85 -4.01
C GLY A 36 2.13 -1.96 -4.69
N THR A 37 3.13 -2.44 -3.96
CA THR A 37 3.93 -3.60 -4.37
C THR A 37 3.16 -4.92 -4.26
N GLY A 38 2.03 -4.94 -3.55
CA GLY A 38 1.13 -6.09 -3.36
C GLY A 38 0.77 -6.83 -4.64
N VAL A 39 0.41 -6.10 -5.70
CA VAL A 39 0.07 -6.69 -7.00
C VAL A 39 1.22 -7.49 -7.61
N PHE A 40 2.47 -7.08 -7.37
CA PHE A 40 3.66 -7.75 -7.91
C PHE A 40 4.15 -8.90 -7.02
N LEU A 41 4.08 -8.76 -5.68
CA LEU A 41 4.62 -9.77 -4.76
C LEU A 41 3.63 -10.88 -4.44
N LYS A 42 2.33 -10.56 -4.33
CA LYS A 42 1.35 -11.48 -3.74
C LYS A 42 0.73 -12.44 -4.74
N ALA A 43 0.74 -12.12 -6.04
CA ALA A 43 0.14 -12.97 -7.08
C ALA A 43 0.68 -14.41 -7.06
N ARG A 44 2.01 -14.61 -7.02
CA ARG A 44 2.64 -15.95 -6.91
C ARG A 44 2.23 -16.64 -5.62
N VAL A 45 2.38 -15.96 -4.48
CA VAL A 45 2.13 -16.53 -3.15
C VAL A 45 0.67 -16.97 -3.02
N MET A 46 -0.28 -16.11 -3.41
CA MET A 46 -1.70 -16.42 -3.38
C MET A 46 -2.03 -17.60 -4.30
N THR A 47 -1.50 -17.62 -5.51
CA THR A 47 -1.70 -18.75 -6.44
C THR A 47 -1.17 -20.05 -5.85
N CYS A 48 -0.02 -20.03 -5.17
CA CYS A 48 0.51 -21.17 -4.42
C CYS A 48 -0.36 -21.59 -3.23
N ASN A 49 -0.97 -20.65 -2.52
CA ASN A 49 -1.82 -20.94 -1.36
C ASN A 49 -3.11 -21.67 -1.76
N VAL A 50 -3.73 -21.28 -2.89
CA VAL A 50 -5.02 -21.85 -3.34
C VAL A 50 -4.93 -22.85 -4.49
N GLY A 51 -3.76 -22.95 -5.12
CA GLY A 51 -3.40 -23.96 -6.12
C GLY A 51 -3.92 -23.74 -7.54
N THR A 52 -4.82 -22.78 -7.79
CA THR A 52 -5.33 -22.52 -9.16
C THR A 52 -5.52 -21.02 -9.40
N PRO A 53 -5.28 -20.50 -10.63
CA PRO A 53 -5.52 -19.10 -10.96
C PRO A 53 -6.96 -18.64 -10.69
N GLY A 54 -7.96 -19.46 -11.02
CA GLY A 54 -9.38 -19.14 -10.80
C GLY A 54 -9.71 -18.91 -9.33
N LYS A 55 -9.19 -19.74 -8.42
CA LYS A 55 -9.35 -19.51 -6.97
C LYS A 55 -8.60 -18.26 -6.51
N ALA A 56 -7.44 -17.95 -7.08
CA ALA A 56 -6.70 -16.74 -6.73
C ALA A 56 -7.48 -15.48 -7.13
N LEU A 57 -8.11 -15.48 -8.31
CA LEU A 57 -9.02 -14.42 -8.74
C LEU A 57 -10.26 -14.29 -7.84
N ALA A 58 -10.83 -15.42 -7.39
CA ALA A 58 -11.93 -15.39 -6.44
C ALA A 58 -11.51 -14.76 -5.09
N VAL A 59 -10.30 -15.05 -4.60
CA VAL A 59 -9.75 -14.40 -3.40
C VAL A 59 -9.61 -12.90 -3.61
N TRP A 60 -9.09 -12.44 -4.76
CA TRP A 60 -9.02 -11.02 -5.09
C TRP A 60 -10.38 -10.34 -5.04
N LEU A 61 -11.40 -10.97 -5.65
CA LEU A 61 -12.77 -10.47 -5.62
C LEU A 61 -13.30 -10.34 -4.19
N VAL A 62 -13.17 -11.40 -3.39
CA VAL A 62 -13.68 -11.42 -2.00
C VAL A 62 -12.95 -10.40 -1.13
N ALA A 63 -11.63 -10.28 -1.26
CA ALA A 63 -10.85 -9.26 -0.56
C ALA A 63 -11.24 -7.85 -0.98
N GLY A 64 -11.46 -7.61 -2.28
CA GLY A 64 -11.92 -6.31 -2.78
C GLY A 64 -13.30 -5.92 -2.23
N LEU A 65 -14.25 -6.86 -2.18
CA LEU A 65 -15.56 -6.62 -1.57
C LEU A 65 -15.46 -6.33 -0.06
N LEU A 66 -14.59 -7.05 0.65
CA LEU A 66 -14.34 -6.81 2.07
C LEU A 66 -13.69 -5.43 2.31
N SER A 67 -12.72 -5.06 1.48
CA SER A 67 -12.08 -3.74 1.52
C SER A 67 -13.09 -2.63 1.21
N LEU A 68 -13.98 -2.82 0.24
CA LEU A 68 -15.05 -1.87 -0.08
C LEU A 68 -16.03 -1.70 1.09
N ALA A 69 -16.43 -2.80 1.74
CA ALA A 69 -17.27 -2.72 2.94
C ALA A 69 -16.61 -1.93 4.08
N GLY A 70 -15.30 -2.12 4.28
CA GLY A 70 -14.50 -1.32 5.20
C GLY A 70 -14.44 0.16 4.81
N ALA A 71 -14.20 0.45 3.54
CA ALA A 71 -14.15 1.79 2.99
C ALA A 71 -15.50 2.53 3.14
N LEU A 72 -16.63 1.85 2.94
CA LEU A 72 -17.97 2.41 3.16
C LEU A 72 -18.21 2.76 4.64
N THR A 73 -17.81 1.88 5.56
CA THR A 73 -17.92 2.15 7.00
C THR A 73 -17.08 3.38 7.38
N TYR A 74 -15.89 3.49 6.81
CA TYR A 74 -15.00 4.62 7.04
C TYR A 74 -15.51 5.92 6.40
N ALA A 75 -16.12 5.82 5.22
CA ALA A 75 -16.71 6.96 4.54
C ALA A 75 -17.74 7.66 5.43
N GLU A 76 -18.61 6.89 6.11
CA GLU A 76 -19.58 7.45 7.05
C GLU A 76 -18.90 8.13 8.25
N LEU A 77 -17.91 7.47 8.87
CA LEU A 77 -17.19 8.01 10.04
C LEU A 77 -16.43 9.30 9.71
N VAL A 78 -15.79 9.35 8.54
CA VAL A 78 -14.97 10.47 8.10
C VAL A 78 -15.85 11.63 7.60
N ALA A 79 -17.02 11.33 7.05
CA ALA A 79 -18.03 12.36 6.76
C ALA A 79 -18.58 12.97 8.05
N MET A 80 -18.81 12.18 9.09
CA MET A 80 -19.27 12.68 10.39
C MET A 80 -18.21 13.50 11.13
N MET A 81 -16.92 13.19 10.95
CA MET A 81 -15.81 13.85 11.62
C MET A 81 -14.67 14.22 10.64
N PRO A 82 -14.83 15.26 9.80
CA PRO A 82 -13.91 15.59 8.72
C PRO A 82 -12.65 16.35 9.19
N ARG A 83 -11.94 15.75 10.16
CA ARG A 83 -10.71 16.27 10.79
C ARG A 83 -9.52 15.43 10.36
N ALA A 84 -8.34 16.04 10.21
CA ALA A 84 -7.08 15.35 9.92
C ALA A 84 -6.53 14.58 11.15
N ALA A 85 -7.36 13.77 11.79
CA ALA A 85 -6.99 12.96 12.94
C ALA A 85 -6.84 11.47 12.59
N GLY A 86 -7.28 11.08 11.38
CA GLY A 86 -7.29 9.71 10.91
C GLY A 86 -7.98 8.74 11.88
N GLU A 87 -7.64 7.47 11.74
CA GLU A 87 -8.16 6.38 12.59
C GLU A 87 -7.87 6.57 14.08
N TYR A 88 -6.74 7.20 14.43
CA TYR A 88 -6.41 7.50 15.82
C TYR A 88 -7.44 8.44 16.46
N GLY A 89 -7.86 9.48 15.74
CA GLY A 89 -8.89 10.40 16.21
C GLY A 89 -10.22 9.69 16.46
N ILE A 90 -10.63 8.83 15.54
CA ILE A 90 -11.86 8.03 15.65
C ILE A 90 -11.80 7.14 16.89
N MET A 91 -10.70 6.37 17.07
CA MET A 91 -10.54 5.48 18.22
C MET A 91 -10.52 6.22 19.55
N ARG A 92 -9.82 7.36 19.60
CA ARG A 92 -9.75 8.21 20.80
C ARG A 92 -11.12 8.81 21.14
N ASP A 93 -11.86 9.29 20.15
CA ASP A 93 -13.13 9.99 20.37
C ASP A 93 -14.26 9.00 20.70
N ALA A 94 -14.25 7.79 20.11
CA ALA A 94 -15.27 6.76 20.36
C ALA A 94 -15.05 5.99 21.67
N TYR A 95 -13.80 5.62 21.98
CA TYR A 95 -13.49 4.72 23.09
C TYR A 95 -12.67 5.38 24.21
N GLY A 96 -12.17 6.60 24.00
CA GLY A 96 -11.36 7.33 24.96
C GLY A 96 -9.85 7.21 24.73
N ARG A 97 -9.10 7.99 25.50
CA ARG A 97 -7.64 8.15 25.33
C ARG A 97 -6.82 6.86 25.43
N PRO A 98 -7.11 5.90 26.34
CA PRO A 98 -6.33 4.66 26.41
C PRO A 98 -6.39 3.83 25.12
N TRP A 99 -7.55 3.75 24.49
CA TRP A 99 -7.74 2.98 23.25
C TRP A 99 -7.13 3.68 22.04
N GLY A 100 -7.23 5.00 21.97
CA GLY A 100 -6.47 5.79 21.00
C GLY A 100 -4.96 5.55 21.14
N PHE A 101 -4.43 5.54 22.36
CA PHE A 101 -3.01 5.27 22.62
C PHE A 101 -2.60 3.86 22.17
N ILE A 102 -3.37 2.82 22.53
CA ILE A 102 -3.08 1.44 22.11
C ILE A 102 -3.07 1.34 20.58
N TYR A 103 -4.08 1.92 19.92
CA TYR A 103 -4.14 1.96 18.46
C TYR A 103 -2.89 2.65 17.88
N GLY A 104 -2.52 3.83 18.39
CA GLY A 104 -1.33 4.56 17.93
C GLY A 104 -0.03 3.76 18.14
N TRP A 105 0.10 3.10 19.29
CA TRP A 105 1.25 2.23 19.60
C TRP A 105 1.32 1.05 18.62
N THR A 106 0.21 0.35 18.37
CA THR A 106 0.17 -0.77 17.42
C THR A 106 0.51 -0.30 16.00
N GLN A 107 -0.01 0.85 15.58
CA GLN A 107 0.30 1.41 14.26
C GLN A 107 1.79 1.74 14.13
N PHE A 108 2.35 2.45 15.10
CA PHE A 108 3.74 2.89 15.05
C PHE A 108 4.74 1.74 15.25
N ALA A 109 4.63 1.02 16.36
CA ALA A 109 5.62 0.02 16.78
C ALA A 109 5.54 -1.28 15.98
N ILE A 110 4.34 -1.65 15.50
CA ILE A 110 4.12 -2.93 14.83
C ILE A 110 3.82 -2.72 13.35
N ALA A 111 2.67 -2.12 13.01
CA ALA A 111 2.15 -2.17 11.65
C ALA A 111 3.03 -1.41 10.63
N ARG A 112 3.29 -0.13 10.87
CA ARG A 112 4.07 0.73 9.95
C ARG A 112 5.54 0.31 9.90
N SER A 113 6.12 -0.06 11.04
CA SER A 113 7.50 -0.54 11.14
C SER A 113 7.69 -1.88 10.42
N ALA A 114 6.79 -2.85 10.61
CA ALA A 114 6.84 -4.13 9.90
C ALA A 114 6.60 -3.96 8.39
N SER A 115 5.70 -3.07 7.98
CA SER A 115 5.44 -2.78 6.57
C SER A 115 6.67 -2.19 5.88
N ALA A 116 7.34 -1.21 6.49
CA ALA A 116 8.58 -0.63 5.97
C ALA A 116 9.70 -1.69 5.83
N ALA A 117 9.87 -2.55 6.84
CA ALA A 117 10.84 -3.65 6.78
C ALA A 117 10.50 -4.66 5.67
N ALA A 118 9.22 -5.06 5.54
CA ALA A 118 8.77 -5.99 4.51
C ALA A 118 9.01 -5.44 3.09
N LEU A 119 8.74 -4.15 2.87
CA LEU A 119 9.01 -3.49 1.58
C LEU A 119 10.51 -3.42 1.26
N ALA A 120 11.34 -3.11 2.24
CA ALA A 120 12.79 -3.05 2.07
C ALA A 120 13.40 -4.43 1.77
N VAL A 121 12.93 -5.48 2.45
CA VAL A 121 13.31 -6.86 2.14
C VAL A 121 12.83 -7.26 0.76
N GLY A 122 11.59 -6.90 0.39
CA GLY A 122 11.07 -7.11 -0.97
C GLY A 122 11.97 -6.48 -2.03
N PHE A 123 12.39 -5.23 -1.84
CA PHE A 123 13.35 -4.55 -2.71
C PHE A 123 14.67 -5.31 -2.83
N ALA A 124 15.25 -5.74 -1.70
CA ALA A 124 16.50 -6.51 -1.70
C ALA A 124 16.38 -7.85 -2.46
N ILE A 125 15.24 -8.54 -2.32
CA ILE A 125 14.96 -9.80 -3.05
C ILE A 125 14.89 -9.55 -4.57
N PHE A 126 14.17 -8.52 -5.02
CA PHE A 126 14.10 -8.21 -6.45
C PHE A 126 15.45 -7.77 -7.01
N LEU A 127 16.21 -6.97 -6.26
CA LEU A 127 17.56 -6.58 -6.66
C LEU A 127 18.49 -7.80 -6.73
N ASN A 128 18.39 -8.74 -5.78
CA ASN A 128 19.15 -9.98 -5.83
C ASN A 128 18.79 -10.85 -7.04
N ALA A 129 17.50 -10.91 -7.41
CA ALA A 129 17.05 -11.59 -8.62
C ALA A 129 17.65 -10.95 -9.88
N LEU A 130 17.66 -9.61 -9.96
CA LEU A 130 18.30 -8.87 -11.05
C LEU A 130 19.81 -9.14 -11.12
N LEU A 131 20.48 -9.22 -9.97
CA LEU A 131 21.90 -9.53 -9.84
C LEU A 131 22.21 -11.04 -9.88
N LYS A 132 21.25 -11.89 -10.28
CA LYS A 132 21.40 -13.34 -10.41
C LYS A 132 21.98 -14.02 -9.16
N GLY A 133 21.55 -13.60 -7.97
CA GLY A 133 21.99 -14.18 -6.69
C GLY A 133 23.25 -13.56 -6.09
N GLY A 134 23.76 -12.45 -6.65
CA GLY A 134 24.99 -11.78 -6.15
C GLY A 134 24.95 -11.28 -4.69
N LEU A 135 23.77 -11.27 -4.06
CA LEU A 135 23.55 -10.87 -2.66
C LEU A 135 23.32 -12.06 -1.72
N ASN A 136 23.49 -13.31 -2.17
CA ASN A 136 23.26 -14.52 -1.35
C ASN A 136 24.30 -14.74 -0.23
N GLN A 137 25.37 -13.94 -0.18
CA GLN A 137 26.40 -14.09 0.86
C GLN A 137 25.82 -13.78 2.24
N THR A 138 25.90 -14.76 3.13
CA THR A 138 25.60 -14.64 4.57
C THR A 138 26.92 -14.47 5.34
N PHE A 139 26.97 -13.54 6.28
CA PHE A 139 28.13 -13.30 7.13
C PHE A 139 28.06 -14.10 8.43
N PHE A 140 26.91 -14.06 9.10
CA PHE A 140 26.64 -14.82 10.31
C PHE A 140 25.14 -15.08 10.45
N THR A 141 24.77 -16.04 11.28
CA THR A 141 23.38 -16.32 11.63
C THR A 141 23.17 -15.98 13.10
N LEU A 142 22.12 -15.22 13.41
CA LEU A 142 21.77 -14.87 14.79
C LEU A 142 21.34 -16.13 15.55
N PRO A 143 22.07 -16.58 16.60
CA PRO A 143 21.89 -17.91 17.18
C PRO A 143 20.50 -18.18 17.76
N TYR A 144 19.87 -17.16 18.35
CA TYR A 144 18.58 -17.32 19.03
C TYR A 144 17.36 -17.19 18.12
N LEU A 145 17.53 -16.56 16.95
CA LEU A 145 16.43 -16.27 16.02
C LEU A 145 16.50 -17.11 14.75
N ASN A 146 17.63 -17.80 14.52
CA ASN A 146 17.95 -18.50 13.28
C ASN A 146 17.76 -17.62 12.03
N VAL A 147 18.07 -16.32 12.16
CA VAL A 147 17.97 -15.34 11.08
C VAL A 147 19.35 -15.13 10.48
N PRO A 148 19.57 -15.43 9.18
CA PRO A 148 20.82 -15.14 8.52
C PRO A 148 20.98 -13.63 8.38
N PHE A 149 22.20 -13.13 8.56
CA PHE A 149 22.58 -11.75 8.33
C PHE A 149 23.67 -11.68 7.27
N GLY A 150 23.35 -11.06 6.14
CA GLY A 150 24.18 -11.03 4.94
C GLY A 150 23.96 -9.77 4.11
N ARG A 151 24.35 -9.84 2.83
CA ARG A 151 24.24 -8.70 1.90
C ARG A 151 22.79 -8.28 1.66
N LEU A 152 21.86 -9.24 1.61
CA LEU A 152 20.42 -8.96 1.48
C LEU A 152 19.90 -8.03 2.60
N GLN A 153 20.24 -8.33 3.86
CA GLN A 153 19.82 -7.54 5.02
C GLN A 153 20.46 -6.15 4.99
N LEU A 154 21.74 -6.04 4.60
CA LEU A 154 22.41 -4.75 4.44
C LEU A 154 21.75 -3.88 3.37
N VAL A 155 21.38 -4.46 2.22
CA VAL A 155 20.66 -3.74 1.16
C VAL A 155 19.28 -3.29 1.64
N ALA A 156 18.55 -4.13 2.37
CA ALA A 156 17.27 -3.73 2.95
C ALA A 156 17.44 -2.55 3.94
N LEU A 157 18.41 -2.64 4.86
CA LEU A 157 18.71 -1.54 5.80
C LEU A 157 19.11 -0.26 5.08
N ALA A 158 19.93 -0.35 4.03
CA ALA A 158 20.32 0.79 3.21
C ALA A 158 19.11 1.41 2.48
N ALA A 159 18.18 0.60 1.98
CA ALA A 159 16.95 1.07 1.36
C ALA A 159 16.04 1.83 2.35
N ILE A 160 15.93 1.35 3.60
CA ILE A 160 15.22 2.05 4.67
C ILE A 160 15.92 3.38 4.96
N ALA A 161 17.22 3.37 5.20
CA ALA A 161 18.00 4.57 5.50
C ALA A 161 17.89 5.62 4.39
N LEU A 162 18.03 5.21 3.12
CA LEU A 162 17.87 6.09 1.96
C LEU A 162 16.45 6.69 1.92
N THR A 163 15.43 5.87 2.16
CA THR A 163 14.04 6.34 2.17
C THR A 163 13.81 7.34 3.29
N VAL A 164 14.35 7.10 4.48
CA VAL A 164 14.31 8.05 5.61
C VAL A 164 14.99 9.36 5.22
N LEU A 165 16.18 9.32 4.62
CA LEU A 165 16.89 10.52 4.18
C LEU A 165 16.09 11.32 3.14
N ILE A 166 15.45 10.65 2.18
CA ILE A 166 14.57 11.31 1.20
C ILE A 166 13.37 11.96 1.89
N ASN A 167 12.76 11.29 2.86
CA ASN A 167 11.60 11.83 3.60
C ASN A 167 11.97 12.98 4.54
N CYS A 168 13.21 13.01 5.05
CA CYS A 168 13.74 14.12 5.84
C CYS A 168 14.21 15.30 4.97
N ALA A 169 14.33 15.13 3.65
CA ALA A 169 14.66 16.22 2.72
C ALA A 169 13.45 17.14 2.48
N ALA A 170 13.63 18.19 1.66
CA ALA A 170 12.57 19.13 1.36
C ALA A 170 11.32 18.44 0.79
N ILE A 171 10.13 18.89 1.22
CA ILE A 171 8.84 18.30 0.85
C ILE A 171 8.65 18.22 -0.68
N ASN A 172 9.14 19.22 -1.42
CA ASN A 172 9.06 19.26 -2.88
C ASN A 172 9.90 18.15 -3.53
N PHE A 173 11.07 17.82 -2.95
CA PHE A 173 11.93 16.75 -3.45
C PHE A 173 11.31 15.38 -3.16
N SER A 174 10.88 15.15 -1.91
CA SER A 174 10.21 13.89 -1.53
C SER A 174 8.93 13.65 -2.36
N GLY A 175 8.10 14.68 -2.53
CA GLY A 175 6.89 14.61 -3.36
C GLY A 175 7.19 14.34 -4.84
N GLY A 176 8.25 14.94 -5.38
CA GLY A 176 8.72 14.68 -6.76
C GLY A 176 9.16 13.23 -6.96
N VAL A 177 9.95 12.69 -6.03
CA VAL A 177 10.38 11.27 -6.05
C VAL A 177 9.18 10.33 -5.97
N ALA A 178 8.24 10.59 -5.04
CA ALA A 178 7.03 9.78 -4.90
C ALA A 178 6.17 9.78 -6.18
N THR A 179 6.01 10.95 -6.80
CA THR A 179 5.27 11.10 -8.06
C THR A 179 5.93 10.30 -9.19
N PHE A 180 7.25 10.44 -9.36
CA PHE A 180 8.01 9.71 -10.36
C PHE A 180 7.89 8.18 -10.20
N LEU A 181 8.08 7.68 -8.98
CA LEU A 181 7.97 6.25 -8.68
C LEU A 181 6.54 5.72 -8.93
N THR A 182 5.52 6.51 -8.60
CA THR A 182 4.12 6.14 -8.85
C THR A 182 3.83 6.04 -10.34
N SER A 183 4.31 7.01 -11.14
CA SER A 183 4.20 6.95 -12.60
C SER A 183 4.83 5.69 -13.18
N ILE A 184 6.02 5.30 -12.71
CA ILE A 184 6.67 4.04 -13.13
C ILE A 184 5.79 2.83 -12.79
N LYS A 185 5.25 2.75 -11.57
CA LYS A 185 4.40 1.63 -11.15
C LYS A 185 3.17 1.48 -12.05
N VAL A 186 2.49 2.60 -12.34
CA VAL A 186 1.31 2.61 -13.22
C VAL A 186 1.67 2.20 -14.64
N LEU A 187 2.78 2.73 -15.19
CA LEU A 187 3.26 2.35 -16.52
C LEU A 187 3.60 0.85 -16.62
N LEU A 188 4.23 0.29 -15.58
CA LEU A 188 4.51 -1.15 -15.53
C LEU A 188 3.24 -1.99 -15.53
N LEU A 189 2.21 -1.59 -14.78
CA LEU A 189 0.92 -2.30 -14.79
C LEU A 189 0.26 -2.26 -16.15
N ILE A 190 0.25 -1.10 -16.81
CA ILE A 190 -0.29 -0.96 -18.17
C ILE A 190 0.52 -1.83 -19.14
N ALA A 191 1.86 -1.80 -19.06
CA ALA A 191 2.73 -2.58 -19.93
C ALA A 191 2.52 -4.09 -19.75
N VAL A 192 2.40 -4.58 -18.52
CA VAL A 192 2.12 -6.00 -18.23
C VAL A 192 0.73 -6.39 -18.73
N GLY A 193 -0.29 -5.56 -18.48
CA GLY A 193 -1.65 -5.81 -18.93
C GLY A 193 -1.76 -5.88 -20.45
N LEU A 194 -1.31 -4.83 -21.16
CA LEU A 194 -1.30 -4.79 -22.62
C LEU A 194 -0.41 -5.89 -23.21
N GLY A 195 0.76 -6.12 -22.62
CA GLY A 195 1.68 -7.16 -23.05
C GLY A 195 1.03 -8.55 -23.02
N ALA A 196 0.29 -8.86 -21.96
CA ALA A 196 -0.44 -10.13 -21.88
C ALA A 196 -1.46 -10.31 -23.02
N PHE A 197 -2.20 -9.25 -23.37
CA PHE A 197 -3.23 -9.30 -24.43
C PHE A 197 -2.68 -9.27 -25.85
N PHE A 198 -1.51 -8.64 -26.08
CA PHE A 198 -0.94 -8.53 -27.43
C PHE A 198 0.05 -9.64 -27.78
N TYR A 199 0.76 -10.22 -26.80
CA TYR A 199 1.77 -11.26 -27.06
C TYR A 199 1.25 -12.69 -26.90
N SER A 200 0.11 -12.89 -26.22
CA SER A 200 -0.56 -14.20 -26.18
C SER A 200 -1.80 -14.14 -27.05
N GLY A 201 -2.00 -15.14 -27.93
CA GLY A 201 -3.32 -15.32 -28.55
C GLY A 201 -4.36 -15.50 -27.45
N GLY A 202 -5.49 -14.80 -27.50
CA GLY A 202 -6.49 -14.87 -26.44
C GLY A 202 -7.18 -16.24 -26.42
N ASP A 203 -6.84 -17.10 -25.45
CA ASP A 203 -7.47 -18.41 -25.26
C ASP A 203 -7.67 -18.69 -23.77
N TRP A 204 -8.83 -19.25 -23.40
CA TRP A 204 -9.16 -19.58 -22.02
C TRP A 204 -8.24 -20.66 -21.42
N SER A 205 -7.61 -21.50 -22.24
CA SER A 205 -6.57 -22.45 -21.83
C SER A 205 -5.33 -21.77 -21.25
N HIS A 206 -5.09 -20.50 -21.56
CA HIS A 206 -4.03 -19.70 -20.95
C HIS A 206 -4.32 -19.32 -19.49
N LEU A 207 -5.58 -19.39 -19.04
CA LEU A 207 -5.96 -19.25 -17.63
C LEU A 207 -5.76 -20.58 -16.88
N SER A 208 -4.56 -21.14 -17.04
CA SER A 208 -4.12 -22.34 -16.36
C SER A 208 -2.84 -22.05 -15.60
N GLN A 209 -2.44 -22.96 -14.72
CA GLN A 209 -1.16 -22.84 -14.04
C GLN A 209 -0.04 -23.15 -15.03
N ALA A 210 0.41 -22.13 -15.76
CA ALA A 210 1.52 -22.24 -16.70
C ALA A 210 2.87 -22.32 -15.95
N ASN A 211 3.85 -23.01 -16.54
CA ASN A 211 5.16 -23.32 -15.96
C ASN A 211 5.10 -24.18 -14.68
N LEU A 212 4.94 -25.50 -14.86
CA LEU A 212 5.08 -26.53 -13.81
C LEU A 212 6.46 -26.52 -13.10
N GLY A 213 7.45 -25.76 -13.60
CA GLY A 213 8.73 -25.51 -12.93
C GLY A 213 8.71 -24.37 -11.90
N GLY A 214 7.63 -23.60 -11.81
CA GLY A 214 7.44 -22.59 -10.78
C GLY A 214 7.19 -23.25 -9.43
N THR A 215 8.22 -23.40 -8.61
CA THR A 215 8.08 -24.01 -7.27
C THR A 215 7.35 -23.03 -6.34
N CYS A 216 6.55 -23.55 -5.41
CA CYS A 216 6.03 -22.77 -4.27
C CYS A 216 7.04 -22.69 -3.13
N GLU A 217 8.33 -22.73 -3.45
CA GLU A 217 9.42 -22.66 -2.49
C GLU A 217 9.34 -21.35 -1.69
N GLY A 218 9.48 -21.48 -0.37
CA GLY A 218 9.36 -20.38 0.58
C GLY A 218 7.92 -19.94 0.89
N VAL A 219 6.90 -20.59 0.34
CA VAL A 219 5.49 -20.32 0.68
C VAL A 219 5.05 -21.27 1.81
N ALA A 220 4.73 -20.70 2.97
CA ALA A 220 4.48 -21.47 4.20
C ALA A 220 3.20 -22.35 4.14
N ILE A 221 2.16 -21.92 3.42
CA ILE A 221 0.88 -22.63 3.34
C ILE A 221 0.55 -22.87 1.87
N THR A 222 0.63 -24.12 1.43
CA THR A 222 0.32 -24.53 0.04
C THR A 222 -0.83 -25.56 -0.01
N THR A 223 -1.58 -25.68 1.08
CA THR A 223 -2.46 -26.83 1.33
C THR A 223 -3.85 -26.73 0.69
N GLY A 224 -4.15 -25.67 -0.07
CA GLY A 224 -5.51 -25.44 -0.57
C GLY A 224 -6.54 -25.37 0.57
N GLY A 225 -7.82 -25.56 0.25
CA GLY A 225 -8.89 -25.54 1.25
C GLY A 225 -9.02 -24.21 2.01
N LEU A 226 -9.58 -24.26 3.23
CA LEU A 226 -9.84 -23.06 4.04
C LEU A 226 -8.56 -22.37 4.50
N ALA A 227 -7.53 -23.13 4.87
CA ALA A 227 -6.24 -22.57 5.31
C ALA A 227 -5.52 -21.85 4.17
N GLY A 228 -5.48 -22.45 2.98
CA GLY A 228 -4.92 -21.81 1.78
C GLY A 228 -5.72 -20.56 1.36
N PHE A 229 -7.05 -20.62 1.43
CA PHE A 229 -7.90 -19.46 1.18
C PHE A 229 -7.62 -18.32 2.17
N ALA A 230 -7.56 -18.61 3.47
CA ALA A 230 -7.25 -17.61 4.50
C ALA A 230 -5.85 -16.99 4.30
N ALA A 231 -4.84 -17.81 3.99
CA ALA A 231 -3.49 -17.33 3.69
C ALA A 231 -3.46 -16.44 2.44
N ALA A 232 -4.22 -16.79 1.40
CA ALA A 232 -4.35 -15.96 0.20
C ALA A 232 -5.11 -14.65 0.48
N MET A 233 -6.15 -14.68 1.33
CA MET A 233 -6.87 -13.48 1.77
C MET A 233 -5.94 -12.50 2.51
N LEU A 234 -5.05 -12.98 3.38
CA LEU A 234 -4.04 -12.12 4.02
C LEU A 234 -3.13 -11.45 2.99
N GLY A 235 -2.76 -12.16 1.93
CA GLY A 235 -2.00 -11.61 0.81
C GLY A 235 -2.77 -10.54 0.04
N ALA A 236 -4.03 -10.81 -0.28
CA ALA A 236 -4.90 -9.89 -1.02
C ALA A 236 -5.22 -8.62 -0.22
N LEU A 237 -5.56 -8.76 1.06
CA LEU A 237 -5.85 -7.63 1.94
C LEU A 237 -4.62 -6.73 2.13
N TRP A 238 -3.41 -7.32 2.19
CA TRP A 238 -2.18 -6.52 2.19
C TRP A 238 -1.98 -5.75 0.88
N ALA A 239 -2.42 -6.30 -0.24
CA ALA A 239 -2.31 -5.63 -1.53
C ALA A 239 -3.38 -4.55 -1.74
N TYR A 240 -4.52 -4.64 -1.06
CA TYR A 240 -5.53 -3.58 -1.00
C TYR A 240 -5.23 -2.53 0.08
N ASP A 241 -4.29 -2.77 0.99
CA ASP A 241 -3.96 -1.84 2.07
C ASP A 241 -3.60 -0.44 1.53
N GLY A 242 -4.05 0.60 2.24
CA GLY A 242 -3.81 1.99 1.89
C GLY A 242 -5.06 2.78 1.49
N TRP A 243 -6.20 2.13 1.28
CA TRP A 243 -7.49 2.80 0.99
C TRP A 243 -7.91 3.76 2.12
N ASN A 244 -7.50 3.48 3.36
CA ASN A 244 -7.78 4.29 4.54
C ASN A 244 -6.84 5.50 4.68
N ASN A 245 -5.75 5.59 3.92
CA ASN A 245 -4.75 6.66 4.10
C ASN A 245 -5.29 8.05 3.71
N ILE A 246 -6.29 8.13 2.83
CA ILE A 246 -6.93 9.41 2.49
C ILE A 246 -7.58 10.10 3.70
N THR A 247 -7.91 9.34 4.75
CA THR A 247 -8.48 9.89 6.00
C THR A 247 -7.51 10.80 6.76
N PHE A 248 -6.19 10.63 6.57
CA PHE A 248 -5.19 11.54 7.15
C PHE A 248 -5.21 12.90 6.45
N LEU A 249 -5.55 12.92 5.15
CA LEU A 249 -5.68 14.13 4.35
C LEU A 249 -7.07 14.76 4.46
N ALA A 250 -7.91 14.26 5.37
CA ALA A 250 -9.27 14.74 5.54
C ALA A 250 -9.33 16.25 5.82
N GLY A 251 -8.30 16.86 6.40
CA GLY A 251 -8.19 18.31 6.64
C GLY A 251 -7.82 19.15 5.41
N GLU A 252 -7.32 18.53 4.35
CA GLU A 252 -6.87 19.20 3.11
C GLU A 252 -7.85 19.01 1.95
N VAL A 253 -8.81 18.09 2.09
CA VAL A 253 -9.85 17.84 1.09
C VAL A 253 -10.95 18.89 1.15
N LYS A 254 -11.30 19.48 0.00
CA LYS A 254 -12.44 20.39 -0.19
C LYS A 254 -13.74 19.63 -0.02
N ASN A 255 -14.75 20.20 0.65
CA ASN A 255 -16.04 19.55 0.93
C ASN A 255 -15.86 18.10 1.42
N PRO A 256 -15.11 17.89 2.51
CA PRO A 256 -14.67 16.56 2.96
C PRO A 256 -15.82 15.58 3.20
N GLU A 257 -16.95 16.07 3.71
CA GLU A 257 -18.18 15.31 3.97
C GLU A 257 -18.74 14.62 2.72
N ARG A 258 -18.46 15.17 1.54
CA ARG A 258 -18.87 14.60 0.25
C ARG A 258 -17.70 13.94 -0.48
N ASN A 259 -16.56 14.61 -0.53
CA ASN A 259 -15.45 14.20 -1.39
C ASN A 259 -14.62 13.05 -0.79
N LEU A 260 -14.57 12.88 0.53
CA LEU A 260 -13.88 11.74 1.14
C LEU A 260 -14.67 10.44 0.92
N PRO A 261 -16.00 10.38 1.18
CA PRO A 261 -16.80 9.21 0.81
C PRO A 261 -16.70 8.83 -0.66
N LEU A 262 -16.88 9.81 -1.56
CA LEU A 262 -16.79 9.55 -2.99
C LEU A 262 -15.38 9.13 -3.40
N GLY A 263 -14.35 9.74 -2.79
CA GLY A 263 -12.96 9.39 -3.01
C GLY A 263 -12.64 7.94 -2.65
N LEU A 264 -13.20 7.44 -1.54
CA LEU A 264 -13.04 6.07 -1.06
C LEU A 264 -13.79 5.03 -1.90
N ILE A 265 -14.98 5.37 -2.41
CA ILE A 265 -15.84 4.44 -3.16
C ILE A 265 -15.40 4.31 -4.62
N ILE A 266 -14.92 5.40 -5.22
CA ILE A 266 -14.58 5.44 -6.66
C ILE A 266 -13.16 4.91 -6.92
N SER A 267 -12.23 5.11 -5.98
CA SER A 267 -10.84 4.64 -6.08
C SER A 267 -10.71 3.13 -6.03
#